data_AF-A0A7K3RWE9-F1
#
_entry.id   AF-A0A7K3RWE9-F1
#
_cell.length_a   1.000
_cell.length_b   1.000
_cell.length_c   1.000
_cell.angle_alpha   90.00
_cell.angle_beta   90.00
_cell.angle_gamma   90.00
#
_symmetry.space_group_name_H-M   'P 1'
#
loop_
_entity.id
_entity.type
_entity.pdbx_description
1 polymer ?
#
loop_
_entity_poly.entity_id
_entity_poly.type
_entity_poly.pdbx_seq_one_letter_code
_entity_poly.pdbx_strand_id
1 'polypeptide(L)' 'SAEAAVRWAADCRTAGMAVGCFRPPSVPDGISRLRLTARADLTEEQITTAVGTIAATAPRQADADVS' A
#
# COMPACT_ATOMS: atom_id res chain seq x y z
N SER A 1 -0.02 -8.72 7.48
CA SER A 1 0.75 -8.40 8.70
C SER A 1 1.41 -7.02 8.59
N ALA A 2 2.05 -6.53 9.66
CA ALA A 2 2.83 -5.28 9.62
C ALA A 2 4.01 -5.37 8.64
N GLU A 3 4.69 -6.51 8.59
CA GLU A 3 5.78 -6.76 7.64
C GLU A 3 5.28 -6.73 6.19
N ALA A 4 4.15 -7.39 5.89
CA ALA A 4 3.56 -7.35 4.56
C ALA A 4 3.21 -5.92 4.12
N ALA A 5 2.69 -5.09 5.02
CA ALA A 5 2.39 -3.68 4.72
C ALA A 5 3.65 -2.85 4.44
N VAL A 6 4.77 -3.15 5.12
CA VAL A 6 6.06 -2.49 4.88
C VAL A 6 6.65 -2.90 3.55
N ARG A 7 6.61 -4.20 3.25
CA ARG A 7 7.07 -4.74 1.97
C ARG A 7 6.26 -4.15 0.81
N TRP A 8 4.93 -4.11 0.94
CA TRP A 8 4.07 -3.51 -0.07
C TRP A 8 4.38 -2.02 -0.31
N ALA A 9 4.66 -1.26 0.76
CA ALA A 9 5.08 0.14 0.62
C ALA A 9 6.44 0.29 -0.08
N ALA A 10 7.38 -0.64 0.17
CA ALA A 10 8.68 -0.66 -0.49
C ALA A 10 8.58 -1.06 -1.98
N ASP A 11 7.71 -2.01 -2.30
CA ASP A 11 7.44 -2.47 -3.67
C ASP A 11 6.77 -1.33 -4.48
N CYS A 12 5.81 -0.61 -3.89
CA CYS A 12 5.25 0.62 -4.47
C CYS A 12 6.36 1.64 -4.78
N ARG A 13 7.28 1.87 -3.82
CA ARG A 13 8.39 2.83 -4.03
C ARG A 13 9.33 2.40 -5.14
N THR A 14 9.63 1.11 -5.24
CA THR A 14 10.47 0.56 -6.31
C THR A 14 9.82 0.76 -7.68
N ALA A 15 8.48 0.69 -7.74
CA ALA A 15 7.70 1.02 -8.93
C ALA A 15 7.51 2.53 -9.17
N GLY A 16 8.17 3.40 -8.39
CA GLY A 16 8.13 4.85 -8.55
C GLY A 16 6.99 5.56 -7.80
N MET A 17 6.25 4.86 -6.93
CA MET A 17 5.12 5.43 -6.19
C MET A 17 5.39 5.48 -4.67
N ALA A 18 5.44 6.68 -4.10
CA ALA A 18 5.53 6.87 -2.65
C ALA A 18 4.15 6.76 -1.98
N VAL A 19 4.07 5.96 -0.92
CA VAL A 19 2.86 5.77 -0.10
C VAL A 19 3.19 5.84 1.39
N GLY A 20 2.21 6.23 2.20
CA GLY A 20 2.30 6.04 3.65
C GLY A 20 2.04 4.58 4.03
N CYS A 21 2.57 4.15 5.17
CA CYS A 21 2.32 2.82 5.74
C CYS A 21 2.02 2.96 7.23
N PHE A 22 0.79 2.62 7.62
CA PHE A 22 0.35 2.62 9.02
C PHE A 22 0.33 1.19 9.55
N ARG A 23 0.80 1.01 10.78
CA ARG A 23 0.98 -0.30 11.42
C ARG A 23 0.92 -0.16 12.95
N PRO A 24 0.64 -1.24 13.69
CA PRO A 24 0.71 -1.22 15.15
C PRO A 24 2.09 -0.75 15.64
N PRO A 25 2.16 0.00 16.75
CA PRO A 25 1.07 0.35 17.66
C PRO A 25 0.25 1.60 17.24
N SER A 26 0.60 2.24 16.11
CA SER A 26 -0.04 3.51 15.69
C SER A 26 -1.45 3.35 15.11
N VAL A 27 -1.92 2.12 14.90
CA VAL A 27 -3.29 1.80 14.46
C VAL A 27 -3.99 0.96 15.55
N PRO A 28 -4.99 1.50 16.26
CA PRO A 28 -5.62 0.83 17.41
C PRO A 28 -6.36 -0.47 17.07
N ASP A 29 -6.83 -0.62 15.83
CA ASP A 29 -7.54 -1.82 15.36
C ASP A 29 -6.59 -2.97 14.99
N GLY A 30 -5.26 -2.78 15.11
CA GLY A 30 -4.26 -3.79 14.78
C GLY A 30 -4.00 -3.98 13.27
N ILE A 31 -4.79 -3.35 12.39
CA ILE A 31 -4.75 -3.61 10.94
C ILE A 31 -3.72 -2.71 10.28
N SER A 32 -2.65 -3.31 9.75
CA SER A 32 -1.65 -2.55 8.97
C SER A 32 -2.17 -2.26 7.55
N ARG A 33 -1.99 -1.02 7.06
CA ARG A 33 -2.50 -0.59 5.75
C ARG A 33 -1.63 0.48 5.10
N LEU A 34 -1.74 0.61 3.77
CA LEU A 34 -1.19 1.75 3.05
C LEU A 34 -2.08 2.98 3.23
N ARG A 35 -1.48 4.18 3.23
CA ARG A 35 -2.18 5.46 3.14
C ARG A 35 -1.85 6.11 1.81
N LEU A 36 -2.88 6.32 1.00
CA LEU A 36 -2.81 7.06 -0.25
C LEU A 36 -3.18 8.53 -0.01
N THR A 37 -2.50 9.46 -0.68
CA THR A 37 -2.81 10.89 -0.61
C THR A 37 -3.25 11.36 -1.98
N ALA A 38 -4.54 11.62 -2.12
CA ALA A 38 -5.09 12.19 -3.35
C ALA A 38 -4.76 13.69 -3.46
N ARG A 39 -4.61 14.18 -4.68
CA ARG A 39 -4.45 15.60 -4.99
C ARG A 39 -5.42 15.99 -6.10
N ALA A 40 -5.90 17.23 -6.09
CA ALA A 40 -6.88 17.73 -7.05
C ALA A 40 -6.30 17.90 -8.48
N ASP A 41 -4.97 17.93 -8.61
CA ASP A 41 -4.24 18.05 -9.88
C ASP A 41 -3.89 16.70 -10.51
N LEU A 42 -4.36 15.58 -9.96
CA LEU A 42 -4.15 14.27 -10.56
C LEU A 42 -5.02 14.09 -11.80
N THR A 43 -4.39 13.73 -12.89
CA THR A 43 -5.06 13.32 -14.12
C THR A 43 -5.61 11.89 -14.00
N GLU A 44 -6.57 11.55 -14.85
CA GLU A 44 -7.13 10.19 -14.92
C GLU A 44 -6.06 9.13 -15.23
N GLU A 45 -5.10 9.46 -16.09
CA GLU A 45 -3.98 8.57 -16.43
C GLU A 45 -3.06 8.31 -15.23
N GLN A 46 -2.76 9.35 -14.44
CA GLN A 46 -1.99 9.20 -13.20
C GLN A 46 -2.73 8.35 -12.17
N ILE A 47 -4.04 8.52 -12.04
CA ILE A 47 -4.87 7.69 -11.14
C ILE A 47 -4.85 6.23 -11.61
N THR A 48 -5.04 5.99 -12.91
CA THR A 48 -5.01 4.64 -13.49
C THR A 48 -3.66 3.96 -13.25
N THR A 49 -2.57 4.68 -13.47
CA THR A 49 -1.21 4.20 -13.22
C THR A 49 -0.98 3.89 -11.74
N ALA A 50 -1.44 4.75 -10.84
CA ALA A 50 -1.31 4.54 -9.40
C ALA A 50 -2.09 3.30 -8.95
N VAL A 51 -3.35 3.15 -9.36
CA VAL A 51 -4.18 1.98 -9.05
C VAL A 51 -3.55 0.69 -9.57
N GLY A 52 -3.07 0.71 -10.83
CA GLY A 52 -2.36 -0.43 -11.42
C GLY A 52 -1.11 -0.81 -10.63
N THR A 53 -0.32 0.17 -10.21
CA THR A 53 0.89 -0.04 -9.39
C THR A 53 0.54 -0.66 -8.03
N ILE A 54 -0.48 -0.15 -7.36
CA ILE A 54 -0.95 -0.65 -6.06
C ILE A 54 -1.38 -2.13 -6.18
N ALA A 55 -2.18 -2.44 -7.20
CA ALA A 55 -2.69 -3.79 -7.44
C ALA A 55 -1.56 -4.76 -7.81
N ALA A 56 -0.65 -4.36 -8.71
CA ALA A 56 0.47 -5.19 -9.16
C ALA A 56 1.48 -5.52 -8.06
N THR A 57 1.60 -4.64 -7.05
CA THR A 57 2.53 -4.82 -5.92
C THR A 57 1.86 -5.37 -4.67
N ALA A 58 0.56 -5.65 -4.71
CA ALA A 58 -0.19 -6.12 -3.55
C ALA A 58 0.35 -7.47 -3.01
N PRO A 59 0.37 -7.68 -1.68
CA PRO A 59 0.70 -8.97 -1.10
C PRO A 59 -0.25 -10.04 -1.65
N ARG A 60 0.29 -11.20 -2.02
CA ARG A 60 -0.54 -12.35 -2.39
C ARG A 60 -1.24 -12.86 -1.14
N GLN A 61 -2.53 -13.22 -1.24
CA GLN A 61 -3.34 -13.71 -0.11
C GLN A 61 -2.76 -14.91 0.67
N ALA A 62 -1.73 -15.58 0.15
CA ALA A 62 -1.02 -16.66 0.85
C ALA A 62 -0.34 -16.22 2.17
N ASP A 63 -0.15 -14.91 2.39
CA ASP A 63 0.46 -14.37 3.62
C ASP A 63 -0.58 -14.02 4.72
N ALA A 64 -1.87 -14.31 4.48
CA ALA A 64 -2.97 -13.96 5.40
C ALA A 64 -3.50 -15.14 6.22
N ASP A 65 -3.06 -16.37 5.93
CA ASP A 65 -3.51 -17.61 6.59
C ASP A 65 -2.41 -18.24 7.46
N VAL A 66 -1.86 -17.43 8.38
CA VAL A 66 -1.12 -17.95 9.54
C VAL A 66 -1.61 -17.19 10.76
N SER A 67 -2.70 -17.67 11.34
CA SER A 67 -3.06 -17.55 12.76
C SER A 67 -4.13 -18.56 13.11
#